data_AF-A0AAN5CB71-F1
#
_entry.id   AF-A0AAN5CB71-F1
#
_cell.length_a   1.000
_cell.length_b   1.000
_cell.length_c   1.000
_cell.angle_alpha   90.00
_cell.angle_beta   90.00
_cell.angle_gamma   90.00
#
_symmetry.space_group_name_H-M   'P 1'
#
loop_
_entity.id
_entity.type
_entity.pdbx_description
1 polymer ?
#
loop_
_entity_poly.entity_id
_entity_poly.type
_entity_poly.pdbx_seq_one_letter_code
_entity_poly.pdbx_strand_id
1 'polypeptide(L)'
;MKEVWKLISLFLLSIGTVDAFVFSCEQVKYKIELINSKLDTDFICVIVEIKEFAPFNFSNFEQLDQIYVQNDDIFLSLANISGRIHGCVKRETSQPWRLTSTVDSLDCTEEFTLIASSTANPIIS
;
A
#
# COMPACT_ATOMS: atom_id res chain seq x y z
N MET A 1 -25.33 10.59 36.23
CA MET A 1 -24.68 9.28 35.96
C MET A 1 -25.26 8.53 34.76
N LYS A 2 -26.58 8.44 34.55
CA LYS A 2 -27.17 7.73 33.39
C LYS A 2 -26.85 8.36 32.01
N GLU A 3 -26.69 9.68 31.95
CA GLU A 3 -26.35 10.39 30.69
C GLU A 3 -24.89 10.16 30.24
N VAL A 4 -23.97 9.94 31.19
CA VAL A 4 -22.54 9.69 30.89
C VAL A 4 -22.36 8.35 30.18
N TRP A 5 -23.17 7.34 30.54
CA TRP A 5 -23.13 6.02 29.90
C TRP A 5 -23.58 6.06 28.43
N LYS A 6 -24.55 6.92 28.09
CA LYS A 6 -24.99 7.12 26.71
C LYS A 6 -23.88 7.76 25.87
N LEU A 7 -23.16 8.75 26.42
CA LEU A 7 -22.04 9.39 25.74
C LEU A 7 -20.87 8.41 25.51
N ILE A 8 -20.53 7.58 26.51
CA ILE A 8 -19.49 6.55 26.38
C ILE A 8 -19.89 5.50 25.34
N SER A 9 -21.14 5.05 25.35
CA SER A 9 -21.64 4.07 24.37
C SER A 9 -21.67 4.64 22.94
N LEU A 10 -21.94 5.93 22.77
CA LEU A 10 -21.93 6.60 21.46
C LEU A 10 -20.50 6.81 20.95
N PHE A 11 -19.56 7.13 21.85
CA PHE A 11 -18.14 7.32 21.52
C PHE A 11 -17.44 6.01 21.10
N LEU A 12 -17.83 4.88 21.70
CA LEU A 12 -17.31 3.56 21.34
C LEU A 12 -17.81 3.07 19.97
N LEU A 13 -18.93 3.57 19.45
CA LEU A 13 -19.46 3.23 18.13
C LEU A 13 -18.78 4.00 16.98
N SER A 14 -18.07 5.08 17.29
CA SER A 14 -17.38 5.92 16.30
C SER A 14 -15.93 5.51 16.01
N ILE A 15 -15.43 4.43 16.61
CA ILE A 15 -14.13 3.86 16.23
C ILE A 15 -14.34 3.07 14.93
N GLY A 16 -14.41 3.80 13.81
CA GLY A 16 -14.31 3.19 12.48
C GLY A 16 -12.92 2.57 12.36
N THR A 17 -12.86 1.28 12.04
CA THR A 17 -11.59 0.61 11.77
C THR A 17 -11.05 1.13 10.45
N VAL A 18 -10.01 1.97 10.49
CA VAL A 18 -9.20 2.25 9.31
C VAL A 18 -8.33 1.02 9.09
N ASP A 19 -8.73 0.17 8.15
CA ASP A 19 -7.92 -0.95 7.72
C ASP A 19 -6.81 -0.43 6.81
N ALA A 20 -5.63 -0.23 7.39
CA ALA A 20 -4.41 0.07 6.66
C ALA A 20 -3.36 -1.02 6.94
N PHE A 21 -2.81 -1.57 5.87
CA PHE A 21 -1.71 -2.52 5.92
C PHE A 21 -0.46 -1.86 5.34
N VAL A 22 0.61 -1.86 6.11
CA VAL A 22 1.91 -1.31 5.72
C VAL A 22 2.87 -2.47 5.55
N PHE A 23 3.53 -2.53 4.38
CA PHE A 23 4.51 -3.55 4.06
C PHE A 23 5.84 -2.88 3.69
N SER A 24 6.92 -3.26 4.37
CA SER A 24 8.28 -2.91 3.95
C SER A 24 8.71 -3.70 2.70
N CYS A 25 9.84 -3.32 2.08
CA CYS A 25 10.40 -4.06 0.95
C CYS A 25 10.60 -5.55 1.30
N GLU A 26 11.20 -5.84 2.46
CA GLU A 26 11.42 -7.21 2.93
C GLU A 26 10.10 -7.98 3.08
N GLN A 27 9.06 -7.35 3.65
CA GLN A 27 7.75 -7.99 3.76
C GLN A 27 7.11 -8.25 2.40
N VAL A 28 7.30 -7.33 1.44
CA VAL A 28 6.85 -7.50 0.06
C VAL A 28 7.59 -8.66 -0.61
N LYS A 29 8.91 -8.76 -0.44
CA LYS A 29 9.73 -9.88 -0.92
C LYS A 29 9.17 -11.22 -0.46
N TYR A 30 8.94 -11.39 0.83
CA TYR A 30 8.35 -12.63 1.36
C TYR A 30 6.90 -12.85 0.90
N LYS A 31 6.08 -11.80 0.81
CA LYS A 31 4.65 -11.93 0.44
C LYS A 31 4.43 -12.23 -1.04
N ILE A 32 5.30 -11.75 -1.91
CA ILE A 32 5.29 -12.10 -3.34
C ILE A 32 5.50 -13.62 -3.50
N GLU A 33 6.44 -14.18 -2.75
CA GLU A 33 6.78 -15.61 -2.77
C GLU A 33 5.67 -16.49 -2.14
N LEU A 34 4.88 -15.93 -1.21
CA LEU A 34 3.88 -16.66 -0.42
C LEU A 34 2.44 -16.64 -0.98
N ILE A 35 2.25 -16.30 -2.26
CA ILE A 35 1.02 -16.55 -3.05
C ILE A 35 -0.15 -15.58 -2.74
N ASN A 36 -0.56 -14.81 -3.75
CA ASN A 36 -1.92 -14.24 -3.94
C ASN A 36 -2.54 -13.55 -2.71
N SER A 37 -1.77 -12.83 -1.90
CA SER A 37 -2.35 -12.09 -0.78
C SER A 37 -3.31 -11.04 -1.33
N LYS A 38 -4.62 -11.30 -1.15
CA LYS A 38 -5.70 -10.38 -1.49
C LYS A 38 -5.66 -9.22 -0.49
N LEU A 39 -5.50 -8.01 -0.99
CA LEU A 39 -5.59 -6.79 -0.19
C LEU A 39 -6.95 -6.17 -0.49
N ASP A 40 -7.90 -6.37 0.43
CA ASP A 40 -9.26 -5.85 0.29
C ASP A 40 -9.35 -4.42 0.81
N THR A 41 -8.67 -3.52 0.09
CA THR A 41 -8.59 -2.09 0.40
C THR A 41 -8.88 -1.27 -0.84
N ASP A 42 -9.26 -0.01 -0.65
CA ASP A 42 -9.64 0.87 -1.77
C ASP A 42 -8.45 1.52 -2.46
N PHE A 43 -7.32 1.65 -1.78
CA PHE A 43 -6.13 2.31 -2.29
C PHE A 43 -4.90 1.44 -2.10
N ILE A 44 -3.98 1.56 -3.06
CA ILE A 44 -2.59 1.14 -2.95
C ILE A 44 -1.72 2.38 -3.11
N CYS A 45 -0.79 2.57 -2.19
CA CYS A 45 0.22 3.60 -2.24
C CYS A 45 1.62 2.99 -2.19
N VAL A 46 2.56 3.61 -2.90
CA VAL A 46 3.97 3.24 -2.91
C VAL A 46 4.78 4.47 -2.55
N ILE A 47 5.58 4.33 -1.50
CA ILE A 47 6.51 5.37 -1.06
C ILE A 47 7.91 4.80 -1.23
N VAL A 48 8.71 5.45 -2.05
CA VAL A 48 10.15 5.15 -2.15
C VAL A 48 10.91 6.09 -1.23
N GLU A 49 11.98 5.61 -0.60
CA GLU A 49 12.82 6.49 0.22
C GLU A 49 13.59 7.45 -0.70
N ILE A 50 13.12 8.68 -0.79
CA ILE A 50 13.79 9.72 -1.54
C ILE A 50 14.79 10.40 -0.59
N LYS A 51 16.09 10.17 -0.79
CA LYS A 51 17.12 10.89 -0.03
C LYS A 51 16.98 12.39 -0.32
N GLU A 52 16.92 13.21 0.74
CA GLU A 52 16.59 14.66 0.71
C GLU A 52 17.38 15.48 -0.33
N PHE A 53 18.53 14.99 -0.79
CA PHE A 53 19.42 15.69 -1.72
C PHE A 53 19.40 15.17 -3.15
N ALA A 54 18.61 14.14 -3.47
CA ALA A 54 18.53 13.59 -4.82
C ALA A 54 17.17 12.92 -5.07
N PRO A 55 16.18 13.66 -5.63
CA PRO A 55 14.80 13.19 -5.79
C PRO A 55 14.60 11.97 -6.72
N PHE A 56 15.68 11.47 -7.32
CA PHE A 56 15.68 10.35 -8.27
C PHE A 56 16.70 9.26 -7.91
N ASN A 57 17.19 9.22 -6.67
CA ASN A 57 18.30 8.34 -6.31
C ASN A 57 17.87 6.97 -5.75
N PHE A 58 16.62 6.57 -6.00
CA PHE A 58 16.24 5.17 -5.86
C PHE A 58 16.73 4.46 -7.12
N SER A 59 17.87 3.77 -7.02
CA SER A 59 18.49 3.07 -8.13
C SER A 59 17.76 1.78 -8.53
N ASN A 60 16.94 1.20 -7.65
CA ASN A 60 16.22 -0.05 -7.89
C ASN A 60 14.84 0.13 -8.57
N PHE A 61 14.58 1.25 -9.26
CA PHE A 61 13.30 1.49 -9.94
C PHE A 61 12.93 0.40 -10.95
N GLU A 62 13.93 -0.22 -11.59
CA GLU A 62 13.71 -1.33 -12.52
C GLU A 62 13.04 -2.54 -11.86
N GLN A 63 13.37 -2.83 -10.59
CA GLN A 63 12.71 -3.91 -9.84
C GLN A 63 11.27 -3.54 -9.48
N LEU A 64 10.99 -2.28 -9.17
CA LEU A 64 9.62 -1.80 -8.91
C LEU A 64 8.74 -1.88 -10.16
N ASP A 65 9.31 -1.80 -11.36
CA ASP A 65 8.55 -1.94 -12.61
C ASP A 65 8.15 -3.39 -12.90
N GLN A 66 8.77 -4.34 -12.21
CA GLN A 66 8.54 -5.78 -12.34
C GLN A 66 7.66 -6.36 -11.22
N ILE A 67 7.25 -5.54 -10.25
CA ILE A 67 6.27 -5.86 -9.22
C ILE A 67 4.97 -5.14 -9.55
N TYR A 68 3.86 -5.87 -9.58
CA TYR A 68 2.55 -5.36 -10.00
C TYR A 68 1.50 -5.54 -8.92
N VAL A 69 0.64 -4.54 -8.78
CA VAL A 69 -0.69 -4.73 -8.19
C VAL A 69 -1.71 -4.91 -9.29
N GLN A 70 -2.52 -5.95 -9.14
CA GLN A 70 -3.57 -6.32 -10.06
C GLN A 70 -4.94 -6.06 -9.43
N ASN A 71 -5.83 -5.39 -10.15
CA ASN A 71 -7.25 -5.29 -9.86
C ASN A 71 -8.04 -5.71 -11.10
N ASP A 72 -8.47 -6.97 -11.13
CA ASP A 72 -9.11 -7.60 -12.30
C ASP A 72 -8.16 -7.59 -13.53
N ASP A 73 -8.54 -6.95 -14.63
CA ASP A 73 -7.71 -6.81 -15.84
C ASP A 73 -6.71 -5.63 -15.77
N ILE A 74 -6.73 -4.84 -14.69
CA ILE A 74 -5.84 -3.70 -14.50
C ILE A 74 -4.56 -4.17 -13.81
N PHE A 75 -3.42 -3.99 -14.47
CA PHE A 75 -2.08 -4.25 -13.94
C PHE A 75 -1.29 -2.96 -13.85
N LEU A 76 -0.84 -2.61 -12.65
CA LEU A 76 -0.03 -1.42 -12.41
C LEU A 76 1.26 -1.81 -11.70
N SER A 77 2.39 -1.41 -12.25
CA SER A 77 3.67 -1.61 -11.59
C SER A 77 3.81 -0.68 -10.38
N LEU A 78 4.58 -1.10 -9.37
CA LEU A 78 4.85 -0.25 -8.21
C LEU A 78 5.62 1.01 -8.62
N ALA A 79 6.46 0.92 -9.65
CA ALA A 79 7.12 2.07 -10.27
C ALA A 79 6.09 3.07 -10.82
N ASN A 80 5.10 2.60 -11.59
CA ASN A 80 4.03 3.47 -12.10
C ASN A 80 3.30 4.19 -10.97
N ILE A 81 2.98 3.48 -9.89
CA ILE A 81 2.25 4.05 -8.75
C ILE A 81 3.09 5.09 -8.02
N SER A 82 4.36 4.79 -7.73
CA SER A 82 5.28 5.72 -7.06
C SER A 82 5.51 7.02 -7.84
N GLY A 83 5.42 6.98 -9.17
CA GLY A 83 5.55 8.14 -10.04
C GLY A 83 4.30 9.04 -10.11
N ARG A 84 3.17 8.62 -9.51
CA ARG A 84 1.93 9.42 -9.49
C ARG A 84 1.99 10.52 -8.44
N ILE A 85 1.13 11.52 -8.63
CA ILE A 85 0.88 12.55 -7.62
C ILE A 85 0.35 11.86 -6.36
N HIS A 86 1.08 12.00 -5.25
CA HIS A 86 0.87 11.32 -3.96
C HIS A 86 1.21 9.82 -3.91
N GLY A 87 1.75 9.24 -4.99
CA GLY A 87 2.20 7.85 -4.97
C GLY A 87 1.09 6.82 -4.74
N CYS A 88 -0.18 7.15 -5.05
CA CYS A 88 -1.34 6.31 -4.74
C CYS A 88 -2.22 6.05 -5.97
N VAL A 89 -2.91 4.91 -5.97
CA VAL A 89 -3.94 4.56 -6.95
C VAL A 89 -5.17 4.00 -6.24
N LYS A 90 -6.35 4.34 -6.75
CA LYS A 90 -7.64 3.84 -6.27
C LYS A 90 -8.06 2.61 -7.06
N ARG A 91 -8.71 1.68 -6.37
CA ARG A 91 -9.34 0.49 -6.92
C ARG A 91 -10.55 0.88 -7.78
N GLU A 92 -10.63 0.32 -8.97
CA GLU A 92 -11.68 0.66 -9.93
C GLU A 92 -12.80 -0.40 -9.98
N THR A 93 -12.50 -1.62 -9.54
CA THR A 93 -13.45 -2.74 -9.52
C THR A 93 -13.75 -3.22 -8.09
N SER A 94 -14.70 -4.15 -7.94
CA SER A 94 -15.01 -4.78 -6.66
C SER A 94 -14.04 -5.92 -6.28
N GLN A 95 -13.16 -6.34 -7.19
CA GLN A 95 -12.18 -7.38 -6.89
C GLN A 95 -11.11 -6.84 -5.92
N PRO A 96 -10.57 -7.63 -4.98
CA PRO A 96 -9.46 -7.16 -4.14
C PRO A 96 -8.17 -7.00 -4.96
N TRP A 97 -7.27 -6.13 -4.49
CA TRP A 97 -5.93 -6.04 -5.06
C TRP A 97 -5.18 -7.34 -4.88
N ARG A 98 -4.33 -7.69 -5.84
CA ARG A 98 -3.37 -8.80 -5.72
C ARG A 98 -1.98 -8.30 -6.04
N LEU A 99 -1.02 -8.67 -5.21
CA LEU A 99 0.38 -8.40 -5.46
C LEU A 99 0.95 -9.56 -6.28
N THR A 100 1.65 -9.24 -7.36
CA THR A 100 2.30 -10.20 -8.26
C THR A 100 3.68 -9.66 -8.63
N SER A 101 4.58 -10.54 -9.06
CA SER A 101 5.94 -10.15 -9.43
C SER A 101 6.47 -11.05 -10.53
N THR A 102 7.36 -10.48 -11.34
CA THR A 102 8.20 -11.22 -12.30
C THR A 102 9.68 -11.22 -11.90
N VAL A 103 10.02 -10.58 -10.78
CA VAL A 103 11.36 -10.61 -10.17
C VAL A 103 11.58 -11.95 -9.47
N ASP A 104 12.71 -12.60 -9.77
CA ASP A 104 13.15 -13.82 -9.08
C ASP A 104 13.63 -13.57 -7.64
N SER A 105 14.20 -12.39 -7.37
CA SER A 105 14.63 -11.97 -6.04
C SER A 105 14.63 -10.45 -5.91
N LEU A 106 13.86 -9.93 -4.95
CA LEU A 106 13.81 -8.50 -4.65
C LEU A 106 15.03 -8.07 -3.81
N ASP A 107 15.73 -7.03 -4.26
CA ASP A 107 16.83 -6.40 -3.50
C ASP A 107 16.28 -5.22 -2.69
N CYS A 108 16.31 -5.39 -1.37
CA CYS A 108 15.83 -4.41 -0.40
C CYS A 108 16.95 -3.56 0.21
N THR A 109 18.10 -3.46 -0.46
CA THR A 109 19.17 -2.52 -0.06
C THR A 109 18.68 -1.07 -0.10
N GLU A 110 17.74 -0.75 -1.00
CA GLU A 110 16.98 0.50 -0.99
C GLU A 110 15.53 0.22 -0.57
N GLU A 111 15.06 0.96 0.42
CA GLU A 111 13.74 0.72 1.01
C GLU A 111 12.62 1.39 0.21
N PHE A 112 11.52 0.65 0.11
CA PHE A 112 10.22 1.19 -0.27
C PHE A 112 9.15 0.64 0.66
N THR A 113 8.05 1.38 0.77
CA THR A 113 6.89 1.02 1.56
C THR A 113 5.67 0.90 0.66
N LEU A 114 5.02 -0.26 0.70
CA LEU A 114 3.72 -0.50 0.09
C LEU A 114 2.64 -0.33 1.17
N ILE A 115 1.66 0.53 0.90
CA ILE A 115 0.53 0.75 1.81
C ILE A 115 -0.76 0.39 1.10
N ALA A 116 -1.53 -0.51 1.70
CA ALA A 116 -2.89 -0.84 1.28
C ALA A 116 -3.87 -0.25 2.28
N SER A 117 -4.76 0.65 1.84
CA SER A 117 -5.62 1.43 2.76
C SER A 117 -7.01 1.68 2.19
N SER A 118 -8.00 1.84 3.06
CA SER A 118 -9.32 2.36 2.70
C SER A 118 -9.33 3.86 2.38
N THR A 119 -8.22 4.57 2.62
CA THR A 119 -8.07 6.01 2.35
C THR A 119 -6.87 6.32 1.46
N ALA A 120 -6.97 7.39 0.68
CA ALA A 120 -5.91 7.83 -0.23
C ALA A 120 -4.69 8.46 0.47
N ASN A 121 -4.80 8.77 1.77
CA ASN A 121 -3.72 9.41 2.53
C ASN A 121 -3.55 8.72 3.89
N PRO A 122 -3.05 7.48 3.89
CA PRO A 122 -2.96 6.66 5.11
C PRO A 122 -1.97 7.18 6.15
N ILE A 123 -1.12 8.16 5.79
CA ILE A 123 -0.10 8.72 6.68
C ILE A 123 -0.67 9.83 7.59
N ILE A 124 -1.82 10.43 7.21
CA ILE A 124 -2.40 11.59 7.91
C ILE A 124 -3.68 11.20 8.70
N SER A 125 -4.13 9.94 8.63
CA SER A 125 -5.35 9.47 9.31
C SER A 125 -5.10 9.02 10.74
#